data_AF-A0A962AG96-F1
#
_entry.id   AF-A0A962AG96-F1
#
_cell.length_a   1.000
_cell.length_b   1.000
_cell.length_c   1.000
_cell.angle_alpha   90.00
_cell.angle_beta   90.00
_cell.angle_gamma   90.00
#
_symmetry.space_group_name_H-M   'P 1'
#
loop_
_entity.id
_entity.type
_entity.pdbx_description
1 polymer ?
#
loop_
_entity_poly.entity_id
_entity_poly.type
_entity_poly.pdbx_seq_one_letter_code
_entity_poly.pdbx_strand_id
1 'polypeptide(L)'
;MTDPNKSRHTLVTIIADYGGLHDLAFAEVRERLYAELNDGSFLVETVAVPAFDTMATGFVTAQIGLNSPLGARHKLYVNTAPRKDDPNPRARNAGEGLAYAKLPNGVEIVAVNSGYSLSFVRDAAEMLRGLRVSAEGSQFRSRDVFPPAFARVARGDYADMGDDIRASVPDVPPARVCYTDGYGNMKTTLDRAALAPHQGQDVLVSVNGHTLRARVADGIFAVRDGEFCVSPGSSGWNGRPLTEIVCRGGNAAAAFGNPSGGAVIEWRPAS
;
A
#
# COMPACT_ATOMS: atom_id res chain seq x y z
N MET A 1 1.91 14.58 34.96
CA MET A 1 1.88 13.19 35.48
C MET A 1 0.97 12.39 34.55
N THR A 2 1.53 11.55 33.69
CA THR A 2 0.76 10.69 32.79
C THR A 2 0.29 9.45 33.55
N ASP A 3 -0.99 9.16 33.49
CA ASP A 3 -1.64 8.00 34.10
C ASP A 3 -0.92 6.67 33.73
N PRO A 4 -0.43 5.89 34.72
CA PRO A 4 0.24 4.61 34.50
C PRO A 4 -0.70 3.50 34.00
N ASN A 5 -2.02 3.74 33.93
CA ASN A 5 -3.02 2.74 33.55
C ASN A 5 -3.55 2.86 32.11
N LYS A 6 -2.97 3.72 31.26
CA LYS A 6 -3.19 3.58 29.81
C LYS A 6 -2.41 2.37 29.30
N SER A 7 -3.06 1.21 29.29
CA SER A 7 -2.73 0.07 28.44
C SER A 7 -2.35 0.61 27.05
N ARG A 8 -1.05 0.63 26.74
CA ARG A 8 -0.56 1.11 25.45
C ARG A 8 -0.58 -0.07 24.49
N HIS A 9 -1.76 -0.35 23.96
CA HIS A 9 -1.93 -1.41 22.98
C HIS A 9 -0.95 -1.28 21.81
N THR A 10 -0.53 -2.42 21.27
CA THR A 10 0.14 -2.53 19.96
C THR A 10 -0.93 -2.62 18.89
N LEU A 11 -0.92 -1.70 17.94
CA LEU A 11 -1.83 -1.73 16.80
C LEU A 11 -1.31 -2.72 15.75
N VAL A 12 -2.18 -3.59 15.27
CA VAL A 12 -1.99 -4.41 14.08
C VAL A 12 -2.95 -3.90 13.02
N THR A 13 -2.44 -3.46 11.88
CA THR A 13 -3.30 -3.09 10.73
C THR A 13 -3.17 -4.14 9.64
N ILE A 14 -4.29 -4.80 9.34
CA ILE A 14 -4.45 -5.69 8.20
C ILE A 14 -4.67 -4.82 6.95
N ILE A 15 -3.80 -4.91 5.97
CA ILE A 15 -3.95 -4.26 4.66
C ILE A 15 -4.14 -5.36 3.62
N ALA A 16 -5.34 -5.51 3.05
CA ALA A 16 -5.59 -6.63 2.15
C ALA A 16 -6.68 -6.39 1.10
N ASP A 17 -6.65 -7.22 0.05
CA ASP A 17 -7.56 -7.18 -1.09
C ASP A 17 -8.74 -8.17 -0.98
N TYR A 18 -9.13 -8.51 0.25
CA TYR A 18 -10.17 -9.50 0.55
C TYR A 18 -11.60 -9.08 0.18
N GLY A 19 -11.78 -7.93 -0.46
CA GLY A 19 -13.09 -7.32 -0.73
C GLY A 19 -13.33 -6.09 0.12
N GLY A 20 -14.61 -5.74 0.31
CA GLY A 20 -14.99 -4.63 1.19
C GLY A 20 -14.70 -4.94 2.67
N LEU A 21 -14.71 -3.93 3.54
CA LEU A 21 -14.44 -4.11 4.99
C LEU A 21 -15.42 -5.07 5.70
N HIS A 22 -16.58 -5.33 5.11
CA HIS A 22 -17.58 -6.27 5.63
C HIS A 22 -17.48 -7.67 4.99
N ASP A 23 -16.46 -7.94 4.17
CA ASP A 23 -16.26 -9.26 3.61
C ASP A 23 -15.88 -10.27 4.72
N LEU A 24 -16.42 -11.49 4.60
CA LEU A 24 -16.17 -12.59 5.55
C LEU A 24 -14.68 -12.89 5.69
N ALA A 25 -13.92 -12.78 4.60
CA ALA A 25 -12.48 -13.02 4.61
C ALA A 25 -11.72 -12.10 5.58
N PHE A 26 -12.12 -10.83 5.73
CA PHE A 26 -11.53 -9.96 6.74
C PHE A 26 -11.84 -10.43 8.17
N ALA A 27 -13.08 -10.87 8.42
CA ALA A 27 -13.48 -11.37 9.73
C ALA A 27 -12.69 -12.63 10.11
N GLU A 28 -12.58 -13.61 9.20
CA GLU A 28 -11.84 -14.85 9.42
C GLU A 28 -10.34 -14.60 9.70
N VAL A 29 -9.69 -13.74 8.90
CA VAL A 29 -8.26 -13.43 9.10
C VAL A 29 -8.05 -12.67 10.41
N ARG A 30 -8.94 -11.73 10.74
CA ARG A 30 -8.85 -10.97 12.00
C ARG A 30 -9.03 -11.87 13.21
N GLU A 31 -10.04 -12.74 13.23
CA GLU A 31 -10.25 -13.72 14.30
C GLU A 31 -9.04 -14.64 14.45
N ARG A 32 -8.51 -15.12 13.32
CA ARG A 32 -7.33 -15.99 13.33
C ARG A 32 -6.09 -15.29 13.86
N LEU A 33 -5.88 -14.01 13.54
CA LEU A 33 -4.80 -13.21 14.14
C LEU A 33 -4.98 -13.04 15.64
N TYR A 34 -6.19 -12.74 16.13
CA TYR A 34 -6.44 -12.68 17.57
C TYR A 34 -6.13 -14.01 18.27
N ALA A 35 -6.54 -15.14 17.67
CA ALA A 35 -6.26 -16.47 18.20
C ALA A 35 -4.75 -16.77 18.26
N GLU A 36 -3.98 -16.41 17.23
CA GLU A 36 -2.53 -16.66 17.18
C GLU A 36 -1.72 -15.70 18.05
N LEU A 37 -2.15 -14.44 18.16
CA LEU A 37 -1.54 -13.45 19.05
C LEU A 37 -1.78 -13.81 20.52
N ASN A 38 -3.00 -14.27 20.85
CA ASN A 38 -3.41 -14.71 22.19
C ASN A 38 -2.96 -13.75 23.32
N ASP A 39 -3.06 -12.45 23.05
CA ASP A 39 -2.62 -11.38 23.95
C ASP A 39 -3.51 -10.15 23.77
N GLY A 40 -4.17 -9.73 24.86
CA GLY A 40 -5.07 -8.57 24.89
C GLY A 40 -4.36 -7.22 24.74
N SER A 41 -3.03 -7.19 24.70
CA SER A 41 -2.25 -6.00 24.38
C SER A 41 -2.34 -5.61 22.90
N PHE A 42 -2.78 -6.50 22.01
CA PHE A 42 -2.93 -6.21 20.59
C PHE A 42 -4.35 -5.74 20.23
N LEU A 43 -4.41 -4.69 19.42
CA LEU A 43 -5.64 -4.25 18.75
C LEU A 43 -5.48 -4.50 17.25
N VAL A 44 -6.42 -5.22 16.63
CA VAL A 44 -6.37 -5.55 15.20
C VAL A 44 -7.43 -4.77 14.44
N GLU A 45 -6.99 -3.94 13.50
CA GLU A 45 -7.81 -3.11 12.60
C GLU A 45 -7.63 -3.53 11.13
N THR A 46 -8.57 -3.16 10.26
CA THR A 46 -8.56 -3.54 8.84
C THR A 46 -8.60 -2.34 7.91
N VAL A 47 -7.88 -2.47 6.80
CA VAL A 47 -7.87 -1.54 5.66
C VAL A 47 -8.00 -2.35 4.39
N ALA A 48 -9.04 -2.06 3.61
CA ALA A 48 -9.27 -2.69 2.32
C ALA A 48 -8.52 -1.95 1.22
N VAL A 49 -7.94 -2.72 0.29
CA VAL A 49 -7.40 -2.24 -0.98
C VAL A 49 -8.14 -2.91 -2.15
N PRO A 50 -8.11 -2.32 -3.36
CA PRO A 50 -8.76 -2.93 -4.52
C PRO A 50 -8.24 -4.34 -4.82
N ALA A 51 -9.13 -5.20 -5.32
CA ALA A 51 -8.83 -6.60 -5.67
C ALA A 51 -7.61 -6.70 -6.59
N PHE A 52 -6.63 -7.53 -6.20
CA PHE A 52 -5.40 -7.81 -6.96
C PHE A 52 -4.47 -6.61 -7.21
N ASP A 53 -4.71 -5.46 -6.58
CA ASP A 53 -3.98 -4.22 -6.85
C ASP A 53 -2.76 -4.08 -5.94
N THR A 54 -1.63 -4.67 -6.35
CA THR A 54 -0.38 -4.59 -5.60
C THR A 54 0.23 -3.18 -5.57
N MET A 55 -0.12 -2.30 -6.52
CA MET A 55 0.31 -0.90 -6.51
C MET A 55 -0.39 -0.12 -5.40
N ALA A 56 -1.71 -0.26 -5.28
CA ALA A 56 -2.48 0.31 -4.18
C ALA A 56 -2.01 -0.23 -2.83
N THR A 57 -1.77 -1.54 -2.76
CA THR A 57 -1.25 -2.20 -1.56
C THR A 57 0.09 -1.63 -1.11
N GLY A 58 1.04 -1.49 -2.04
CA GLY A 58 2.35 -0.92 -1.75
C GLY A 58 2.25 0.54 -1.30
N PHE A 59 1.42 1.34 -1.95
CA PHE A 59 1.16 2.72 -1.54
C PHE A 59 0.57 2.81 -0.13
N VAL A 60 -0.49 2.05 0.17
CA VAL A 60 -1.15 2.07 1.48
C VAL A 60 -0.19 1.59 2.57
N THR A 61 0.60 0.54 2.29
CA THR A 61 1.63 0.03 3.20
C THR A 61 2.66 1.10 3.55
N ALA A 62 3.18 1.82 2.55
CA ALA A 62 4.13 2.91 2.78
C ALA A 62 3.49 4.11 3.49
N GLN A 63 2.28 4.52 3.06
CA GLN A 63 1.55 5.65 3.62
C GLN A 63 1.25 5.45 5.10
N ILE A 64 0.83 4.24 5.51
CA ILE A 64 0.51 3.90 6.89
C ILE A 64 1.80 3.63 7.70
N GLY A 65 2.71 2.84 7.14
CA GLY A 65 3.91 2.38 7.85
C GLY A 65 4.91 3.50 8.11
N LEU A 66 5.34 4.21 7.08
CA LEU A 66 6.40 5.23 7.20
C LEU A 66 5.94 6.47 7.96
N ASN A 67 4.65 6.79 7.93
CA ASN A 67 4.09 7.94 8.66
C ASN A 67 3.53 7.59 10.03
N SER A 68 3.67 6.33 10.50
CA SER A 68 3.05 5.94 11.77
C SER A 68 3.66 6.69 12.97
N PRO A 69 2.87 7.46 13.74
CA PRO A 69 3.36 8.09 14.97
C PRO A 69 3.50 7.09 16.13
N LEU A 70 3.04 5.85 15.95
CA LEU A 70 3.11 4.79 16.95
C LEU A 70 4.46 4.06 16.93
N GLY A 71 5.23 4.18 15.83
CA GLY A 71 6.52 3.51 15.64
C GLY A 71 6.44 2.01 15.89
N ALA A 72 7.32 1.48 16.73
CA ALA A 72 7.37 0.06 17.10
C ALA A 72 6.09 -0.52 17.72
N ARG A 73 5.13 0.32 18.17
CA ARG A 73 3.81 -0.12 18.62
C ARG A 73 2.79 -0.28 17.50
N HIS A 74 3.23 -0.26 16.25
CA HIS A 74 2.40 -0.51 15.10
C HIS A 74 3.04 -1.57 14.20
N LYS A 75 2.25 -2.57 13.84
CA LYS A 75 2.65 -3.69 13.01
C LYS A 75 1.66 -3.83 11.85
N LEU A 76 2.17 -4.16 10.67
CA LEU A 76 1.36 -4.31 9.47
C LEU A 76 1.32 -5.77 9.04
N TYR A 77 0.12 -6.27 8.83
CA TYR A 77 -0.14 -7.57 8.21
C TYR A 77 -0.68 -7.32 6.80
N VAL A 78 0.12 -7.57 5.77
CA VAL A 78 -0.16 -7.10 4.41
C VAL A 78 -0.33 -8.29 3.47
N ASN A 79 -1.46 -8.34 2.76
CA ASN A 79 -1.73 -9.40 1.82
C ASN A 79 -2.51 -8.93 0.60
N THR A 80 -1.86 -8.97 -0.55
CA THR A 80 -2.51 -8.95 -1.86
C THR A 80 -1.82 -9.98 -2.72
N ALA A 81 -2.53 -11.00 -3.15
CA ALA A 81 -1.92 -12.13 -3.87
C ALA A 81 -2.61 -12.32 -5.22
N PRO A 82 -2.21 -11.54 -6.25
CA PRO A 82 -2.76 -11.70 -7.59
C PRO A 82 -2.42 -13.10 -8.10
N ARG A 83 -3.40 -13.99 -8.17
CA ARG A 83 -3.24 -15.38 -8.65
C ARG A 83 -3.07 -15.45 -10.18
N LYS A 84 -2.38 -14.48 -10.77
CA LYS A 84 -2.25 -14.24 -12.22
C LYS A 84 -0.79 -14.19 -12.70
N ASP A 85 0.14 -14.48 -11.81
CA ASP A 85 1.59 -14.37 -11.99
C ASP A 85 2.19 -15.55 -12.77
N ASP A 86 1.63 -16.76 -12.67
CA ASP A 86 2.04 -17.93 -13.45
C ASP A 86 0.83 -18.55 -14.17
N PRO A 87 0.81 -18.63 -15.51
CA PRO A 87 -0.24 -19.32 -16.24
C PRO A 87 -0.20 -20.84 -16.05
N ASN A 88 0.88 -21.40 -15.49
CA ASN A 88 1.00 -22.83 -15.24
C ASN A 88 0.35 -23.22 -13.90
N PRO A 89 -0.29 -24.41 -13.82
CA PRO A 89 -0.74 -24.97 -12.55
C PRO A 89 0.42 -25.14 -11.57
N ARG A 90 0.32 -24.48 -10.42
CA ARG A 90 1.31 -24.65 -9.34
C ARG A 90 0.99 -25.93 -8.56
N ALA A 91 1.98 -26.81 -8.43
CA ALA A 91 1.84 -27.99 -7.57
C ALA A 91 1.61 -27.55 -6.11
N ARG A 92 0.72 -28.25 -5.40
CA ARG A 92 0.54 -28.15 -3.94
C ARG A 92 0.16 -26.77 -3.38
N ASN A 93 -0.48 -25.92 -4.20
CA ASN A 93 -0.91 -24.56 -3.85
C ASN A 93 0.26 -23.64 -3.45
N ALA A 94 1.45 -23.85 -4.02
CA ALA A 94 2.57 -22.93 -3.85
C ALA A 94 2.14 -21.52 -4.28
N GLY A 95 2.33 -20.55 -3.39
CA GLY A 95 2.08 -19.13 -3.66
C GLY A 95 3.28 -18.29 -3.29
N GLU A 96 3.15 -16.99 -3.49
CA GLU A 96 4.19 -16.00 -3.21
C GLU A 96 4.80 -16.13 -1.80
N GLY A 97 6.08 -15.79 -1.69
CA GLY A 97 6.83 -15.86 -0.44
C GLY A 97 6.31 -14.85 0.59
N LEU A 98 6.42 -15.18 1.87
CA LEU A 98 6.15 -14.23 2.95
C LEU A 98 7.44 -13.48 3.28
N ALA A 99 7.32 -12.20 3.58
CA ALA A 99 8.43 -11.30 3.86
C ALA A 99 8.23 -10.60 5.20
N TYR A 100 9.35 -10.24 5.82
CA TYR A 100 9.45 -9.34 6.94
C TYR A 100 10.17 -8.06 6.50
N ALA A 101 9.64 -6.90 6.89
CA ALA A 101 10.33 -5.63 6.80
C ALA A 101 10.31 -4.88 8.13
N LYS A 102 11.42 -4.20 8.45
CA LYS A 102 11.50 -3.25 9.57
C LYS A 102 11.77 -1.86 9.03
N LEU A 103 10.90 -0.91 9.36
CA LEU A 103 11.02 0.49 8.97
C LEU A 103 11.85 1.28 9.99
N PRO A 104 12.43 2.44 9.60
CA PRO A 104 13.28 3.25 10.49
C PRO A 104 12.58 3.80 11.73
N ASN A 105 11.25 3.90 11.71
CA ASN A 105 10.44 4.31 12.86
C ASN A 105 10.10 3.13 13.80
N GLY A 106 10.61 1.92 13.51
CA GLY A 106 10.37 0.71 14.28
C GLY A 106 9.12 -0.07 13.88
N VAL A 107 8.30 0.42 12.93
CA VAL A 107 7.16 -0.35 12.41
C VAL A 107 7.66 -1.63 11.78
N GLU A 108 6.99 -2.73 12.08
CA GLU A 108 7.27 -4.05 11.50
C GLU A 108 6.16 -4.44 10.54
N ILE A 109 6.55 -4.99 9.41
CA ILE A 109 5.66 -5.39 8.32
C ILE A 109 5.88 -6.86 8.07
N VAL A 110 4.81 -7.64 8.05
CA VAL A 110 4.80 -8.97 7.47
C VAL A 110 3.89 -8.92 6.26
N ALA A 111 4.46 -9.15 5.09
CA ALA A 111 3.76 -8.99 3.82
C ALA A 111 3.98 -10.18 2.90
N VAL A 112 3.00 -10.49 2.07
CA VAL A 112 3.26 -11.30 0.89
C VAL A 112 4.13 -10.50 -0.07
N ASN A 113 5.25 -11.07 -0.49
CA ASN A 113 6.14 -10.47 -1.49
C ASN A 113 5.56 -10.70 -2.89
N SER A 114 4.56 -9.89 -3.27
CA SER A 114 3.82 -10.00 -4.52
C SER A 114 3.77 -8.66 -5.25
N GLY A 115 4.11 -8.66 -6.53
CA GLY A 115 4.10 -7.46 -7.38
C GLY A 115 4.77 -6.27 -6.68
N TYR A 116 4.03 -5.17 -6.51
CA TYR A 116 4.52 -3.93 -5.92
C TYR A 116 4.19 -3.72 -4.43
N SER A 117 3.69 -4.76 -3.74
CA SER A 117 3.18 -4.65 -2.35
C SER A 117 4.23 -4.16 -1.34
N LEU A 118 5.53 -4.35 -1.63
CA LEU A 118 6.65 -3.90 -0.81
C LEU A 118 7.51 -2.81 -1.48
N SER A 119 7.26 -2.47 -2.75
CA SER A 119 8.15 -1.60 -3.53
C SER A 119 8.34 -0.21 -2.93
N PHE A 120 7.27 0.38 -2.37
CA PHE A 120 7.32 1.72 -1.80
C PHE A 120 8.02 1.80 -0.43
N VAL A 121 8.21 0.66 0.26
CA VAL A 121 8.96 0.59 1.53
C VAL A 121 10.36 0.01 1.37
N ARG A 122 10.65 -0.66 0.24
CA ARG A 122 11.87 -1.43 -0.02
C ARG A 122 13.16 -0.68 0.34
N ASP A 123 13.28 0.56 -0.15
CA ASP A 123 14.51 1.35 0.00
C ASP A 123 14.61 2.04 1.36
N ALA A 124 13.47 2.26 2.02
CA ALA A 124 13.43 2.83 3.36
C ALA A 124 13.62 1.77 4.45
N ALA A 125 13.35 0.50 4.17
CA ALA A 125 13.42 -0.57 5.14
C ALA A 125 14.86 -0.85 5.61
N GLU A 126 15.10 -0.74 6.92
CA GLU A 126 16.37 -1.09 7.56
C GLU A 126 16.66 -2.59 7.44
N MET A 127 15.60 -3.39 7.47
CA MET A 127 15.66 -4.82 7.26
C MET A 127 14.56 -5.24 6.30
N LEU A 128 14.90 -6.08 5.34
CA LEU A 128 13.96 -6.70 4.42
C LEU A 128 14.41 -8.15 4.18
N ARG A 129 13.59 -9.10 4.59
CA ARG A 129 13.96 -10.52 4.69
C ARG A 129 12.81 -11.41 4.26
N GLY A 130 13.11 -12.56 3.69
CA GLY A 130 12.12 -13.62 3.52
C GLY A 130 11.76 -14.24 4.87
N LEU A 131 10.57 -14.80 5.02
CA LEU A 131 10.17 -15.64 6.15
C LEU A 131 10.02 -17.08 5.70
N ARG A 132 10.62 -18.01 6.44
CA ARG A 132 10.58 -19.45 6.20
C ARG A 132 9.24 -20.02 6.67
N VAL A 133 8.19 -19.82 5.87
CA VAL A 133 6.85 -20.38 6.12
C VAL A 133 6.52 -21.46 5.10
N SER A 134 5.67 -22.41 5.47
CA SER A 134 5.21 -23.44 4.52
C SER A 134 4.66 -22.81 3.25
N ALA A 135 5.15 -23.28 2.11
CA ALA A 135 4.62 -22.90 0.80
C ALA A 135 3.31 -23.65 0.46
N GLU A 136 2.97 -24.70 1.21
CA GLU A 136 1.94 -25.68 0.86
C GLU A 136 0.88 -25.80 1.97
N GLY A 137 -0.26 -26.41 1.63
CA GLY A 137 -1.24 -26.91 2.62
C GLY A 137 -2.53 -26.10 2.81
N SER A 138 -2.69 -24.94 2.14
CA SER A 138 -3.96 -24.20 2.18
C SER A 138 -4.22 -23.39 0.89
N GLN A 139 -5.48 -23.33 0.48
CA GLN A 139 -5.96 -22.42 -0.58
C GLN A 139 -6.12 -20.98 -0.09
N PHE A 140 -6.14 -20.75 1.23
CA PHE A 140 -6.26 -19.44 1.87
C PHE A 140 -5.13 -19.21 2.88
N ARG A 141 -3.90 -19.17 2.37
CA ARG A 141 -2.66 -19.07 3.17
C ARG A 141 -2.63 -17.87 4.12
N SER A 142 -3.26 -16.76 3.74
CA SER A 142 -3.34 -15.57 4.57
C SER A 142 -4.34 -15.66 5.74
N ARG A 143 -5.11 -16.75 5.82
CA ARG A 143 -5.82 -17.18 7.01
C ARG A 143 -5.07 -18.31 7.71
N ASP A 144 -4.63 -19.33 6.97
CA ASP A 144 -4.22 -20.58 7.62
C ASP A 144 -2.71 -20.67 7.95
N VAL A 145 -1.85 -19.98 7.19
CA VAL A 145 -0.38 -20.16 7.22
C VAL A 145 0.34 -18.93 7.76
N PHE A 146 -0.08 -17.74 7.36
CA PHE A 146 0.64 -16.50 7.68
C PHE A 146 0.35 -15.95 9.09
N PRO A 147 -0.86 -16.07 9.69
CA PRO A 147 -1.11 -15.55 11.04
C PRO A 147 -0.18 -16.11 12.14
N PRO A 148 0.16 -17.42 12.19
CA PRO A 148 1.14 -17.92 13.15
C PRO A 148 2.53 -17.29 13.00
N ALA A 149 2.97 -17.07 11.75
CA ALA A 149 4.26 -16.43 11.47
C ALA A 149 4.26 -14.96 11.87
N PHE A 150 3.17 -14.25 11.58
CA PHE A 150 2.98 -12.88 12.05
C PHE A 150 3.02 -12.78 13.57
N ALA A 151 2.33 -13.68 14.28
CA ALA A 151 2.26 -13.65 15.74
C ALA A 151 3.63 -13.90 16.40
N ARG A 152 4.51 -14.72 15.80
CA ARG A 152 5.91 -14.86 16.24
C ARG A 152 6.67 -13.55 16.12
N VAL A 153 6.68 -12.95 14.93
CA VAL A 153 7.31 -11.65 14.67
C VAL A 153 6.76 -10.58 15.62
N ALA A 154 5.44 -10.54 15.81
CA ALA A 154 4.79 -9.56 16.67
C ALA A 154 5.22 -9.65 18.14
N ARG A 155 5.62 -10.84 18.60
CA ARG A 155 6.17 -11.11 19.93
C ARG A 155 7.70 -11.01 20.00
N GLY A 156 8.36 -10.59 18.91
CA GLY A 156 9.81 -10.47 18.82
C GLY A 156 10.54 -11.80 18.61
N ASP A 157 9.84 -12.85 18.19
CA ASP A 157 10.44 -14.11 17.76
C ASP A 157 10.71 -14.07 16.25
N TYR A 158 11.99 -14.09 15.90
CA TYR A 158 12.50 -13.97 14.55
C TYR A 158 13.16 -15.26 14.03
N ALA A 159 12.88 -16.40 14.64
CA ALA A 159 13.53 -17.68 14.31
C ALA A 159 13.37 -18.09 12.82
N ASP A 160 12.28 -17.68 12.16
CA ASP A 160 11.99 -18.00 10.76
C ASP A 160 12.58 -17.00 9.75
N MET A 161 13.38 -16.03 10.22
CA MET A 161 14.01 -15.05 9.34
C MET A 161 14.94 -15.74 8.32
N GLY A 162 14.68 -15.50 7.04
CA GLY A 162 15.46 -15.99 5.91
C GLY A 162 16.43 -14.95 5.37
N ASP A 163 16.76 -15.07 4.09
CA ASP A 163 17.74 -14.23 3.41
C ASP A 163 17.22 -12.82 3.11
N ASP A 164 18.13 -11.91 2.74
CA ASP A 164 17.77 -10.60 2.20
C ASP A 164 17.06 -10.76 0.85
N ILE A 165 15.85 -10.22 0.75
CA ILE A 165 15.03 -10.31 -0.47
C ILE A 165 14.90 -8.98 -1.19
N ARG A 166 15.67 -7.94 -0.82
CA ARG A 166 15.51 -6.61 -1.40
C ARG A 166 15.66 -6.61 -2.91
N ALA A 167 16.56 -7.45 -3.44
CA ALA A 167 16.77 -7.61 -4.87
C ALA A 167 15.60 -8.29 -5.60
N SER A 168 14.70 -8.99 -4.91
CA SER A 168 13.50 -9.60 -5.51
C SER A 168 12.27 -8.71 -5.46
N VAL A 169 12.34 -7.56 -4.77
CA VAL A 169 11.25 -6.56 -4.75
C VAL A 169 11.45 -5.57 -5.91
N PRO A 170 10.49 -5.45 -6.84
CA PRO A 170 10.64 -4.59 -8.01
C PRO A 170 10.68 -3.11 -7.62
N ASP A 171 11.32 -2.29 -8.46
CA ASP A 171 11.24 -0.84 -8.37
C ASP A 171 9.80 -0.35 -8.55
N VAL A 172 9.49 0.81 -7.95
CA VAL A 172 8.22 1.50 -8.20
C VAL A 172 8.23 2.04 -9.64
N PRO A 173 7.28 1.66 -10.50
CA PRO A 173 7.24 2.14 -11.88
C PRO A 173 6.86 3.64 -11.92
N PRO A 174 7.56 4.46 -12.72
CA PRO A 174 7.25 5.88 -12.84
C PRO A 174 5.95 6.10 -13.63
N ALA A 175 5.34 7.28 -13.45
CA ALA A 175 4.15 7.70 -14.19
C ALA A 175 3.01 6.65 -14.20
N ARG A 176 2.63 6.20 -13.01
CA ARG A 176 1.52 5.27 -12.75
C ARG A 176 0.54 5.86 -11.74
N VAL A 177 -0.70 5.41 -11.83
CA VAL A 177 -1.66 5.53 -10.72
C VAL A 177 -1.21 4.57 -9.61
N CYS A 178 -1.08 5.07 -8.38
CA CYS A 178 -0.78 4.26 -7.20
C CYS A 178 -2.05 3.82 -6.50
N TYR A 179 -2.90 4.80 -6.18
CA TYR A 179 -4.07 4.63 -5.32
C TYR A 179 -5.09 5.72 -5.63
N THR A 180 -6.37 5.40 -5.51
CA THR A 180 -7.46 6.37 -5.62
C THR A 180 -8.15 6.48 -4.27
N ASP A 181 -8.22 7.68 -3.71
CA ASP A 181 -8.88 7.89 -2.43
C ASP A 181 -10.41 7.94 -2.56
N GLY A 182 -11.12 7.99 -1.42
CA GLY A 182 -12.59 8.01 -1.38
C GLY A 182 -13.24 9.24 -2.04
N TYR A 183 -12.47 10.30 -2.31
CA TYR A 183 -12.95 11.47 -3.06
C TYR A 183 -12.70 11.33 -4.58
N GLY A 184 -11.96 10.30 -4.99
CA GLY A 184 -11.58 10.09 -6.38
C GLY A 184 -10.29 10.80 -6.79
N ASN A 185 -9.49 11.28 -5.84
CA ASN A 185 -8.17 11.82 -6.17
C ASN A 185 -7.21 10.67 -6.46
N MET A 186 -6.50 10.76 -7.58
CA MET A 186 -5.52 9.74 -7.97
C MET A 186 -4.14 10.13 -7.43
N LYS A 187 -3.59 9.32 -6.54
CA LYS A 187 -2.20 9.41 -6.08
C LYS A 187 -1.31 8.74 -7.12
N THR A 188 -0.20 9.35 -7.49
CA THR A 188 0.58 8.91 -8.66
C THR A 188 2.08 8.85 -8.38
N THR A 189 2.79 8.11 -9.23
CA THR A 189 4.26 8.11 -9.32
C THR A 189 4.78 9.08 -10.38
N LEU A 190 3.99 10.11 -10.75
CA LEU A 190 4.48 11.18 -11.62
C LEU A 190 5.62 11.93 -10.92
N ASP A 191 6.73 12.07 -11.63
CA ASP A 191 7.87 12.83 -11.11
C ASP A 191 7.52 14.31 -10.99
N ARG A 192 7.54 14.79 -9.75
CA ARG A 192 7.31 16.20 -9.43
C ARG A 192 8.35 17.10 -10.10
N ALA A 193 9.61 16.66 -10.21
CA ALA A 193 10.66 17.47 -10.83
C ALA A 193 10.39 17.69 -12.32
N ALA A 194 9.81 16.70 -13.00
CA ALA A 194 9.40 16.82 -14.40
C ALA A 194 8.22 17.80 -14.60
N LEU A 195 7.34 17.95 -13.61
CA LEU A 195 6.19 18.87 -13.66
C LEU A 195 6.52 20.30 -13.22
N ALA A 196 7.54 20.50 -12.39
CA ALA A 196 7.89 21.80 -11.82
C ALA A 196 8.09 22.93 -12.85
N PRO A 197 8.73 22.70 -14.03
CA PRO A 197 8.86 23.73 -15.07
C PRO A 197 7.53 24.21 -15.67
N HIS A 198 6.45 23.46 -15.46
CA HIS A 198 5.12 23.75 -15.99
C HIS A 198 4.18 24.37 -14.94
N GLN A 199 4.69 24.80 -13.79
CA GLN A 199 3.88 25.41 -12.74
C GLN A 199 3.02 26.56 -13.30
N GLY A 200 1.72 26.53 -13.00
CA GLY A 200 0.76 27.50 -13.48
C GLY A 200 0.31 27.30 -14.94
N GLN A 201 0.83 26.30 -15.66
CA GLN A 201 0.48 25.99 -17.05
C GLN A 201 -0.49 24.80 -17.13
N ASP A 202 -1.26 24.76 -18.22
CA ASP A 202 -2.10 23.61 -18.54
C ASP A 202 -1.26 22.48 -19.17
N VAL A 203 -1.55 21.25 -18.78
CA VAL A 203 -1.06 20.02 -19.39
C VAL A 203 -2.25 19.17 -19.86
N LEU A 204 -2.02 18.33 -20.87
CA LEU A 204 -2.93 17.26 -21.23
C LEU A 204 -2.44 16.00 -20.55
N VAL A 205 -3.31 15.37 -19.76
CA VAL A 205 -3.05 14.13 -19.04
C VAL A 205 -3.91 13.03 -19.63
N SER A 206 -3.29 11.90 -19.96
CA SER A 206 -3.93 10.73 -20.55
C SER A 206 -3.80 9.54 -19.63
N VAL A 207 -4.93 8.94 -19.25
CA VAL A 207 -5.01 7.73 -18.42
C VAL A 207 -6.17 6.90 -18.94
N ASN A 208 -5.98 5.58 -19.09
CA ASN A 208 -7.04 4.63 -19.43
C ASN A 208 -7.84 5.01 -20.71
N GLY A 209 -7.16 5.58 -21.71
CA GLY A 209 -7.79 6.02 -22.97
C GLY A 209 -8.54 7.36 -22.89
N HIS A 210 -8.63 7.99 -21.71
CA HIS A 210 -9.21 9.32 -21.53
C HIS A 210 -8.11 10.38 -21.47
N THR A 211 -8.26 11.48 -22.22
CA THR A 211 -7.36 12.63 -22.18
C THR A 211 -8.09 13.85 -21.66
N LEU A 212 -7.61 14.45 -20.58
CA LEU A 212 -8.20 15.64 -19.96
C LEU A 212 -7.14 16.74 -19.77
N ARG A 213 -7.59 17.99 -19.84
CA ARG A 213 -6.75 19.15 -19.54
C ARG A 213 -6.72 19.36 -18.04
N ALA A 214 -5.52 19.48 -17.47
CA ALA A 214 -5.30 19.76 -16.05
C ALA A 214 -4.26 20.87 -15.87
N ARG A 215 -4.44 21.72 -14.86
CA ARG A 215 -3.48 22.77 -14.51
C ARG A 215 -2.41 22.20 -13.57
N VAL A 216 -1.13 22.42 -13.86
CA VAL A 216 -0.08 22.17 -12.87
C VAL A 216 -0.14 23.28 -11.83
N ALA A 217 -0.38 22.94 -10.57
CA ALA A 217 -0.53 23.92 -9.50
C ALA A 217 0.01 23.43 -8.15
N ASP A 218 0.04 24.33 -7.16
CA ASP A 218 0.52 24.03 -5.81
C ASP A 218 -0.47 23.19 -4.97
N GLY A 219 -1.73 23.09 -5.41
CA GLY A 219 -2.75 22.29 -4.74
C GLY A 219 -4.14 22.49 -5.32
N ILE A 220 -5.10 21.66 -4.87
CA ILE A 220 -6.48 21.60 -5.39
C ILE A 220 -7.24 22.94 -5.35
N PHE A 221 -6.91 23.84 -4.42
CA PHE A 221 -7.59 25.15 -4.29
C PHE A 221 -7.04 26.23 -5.24
N ALA A 222 -5.95 25.95 -5.96
CA ALA A 222 -5.36 26.87 -6.93
C ALA A 222 -6.08 26.87 -8.29
N VAL A 223 -7.04 25.97 -8.49
CA VAL A 223 -7.89 25.89 -9.70
C VAL A 223 -9.35 26.18 -9.35
N ARG A 224 -10.20 26.44 -10.34
CA ARG A 224 -11.64 26.68 -10.13
C ARG A 224 -12.39 25.38 -9.86
N ASP A 225 -13.61 25.51 -9.36
CA ASP A 225 -14.51 24.36 -9.22
C ASP A 225 -14.74 23.68 -10.58
N GLY A 226 -14.68 22.35 -10.60
CA GLY A 226 -14.75 21.51 -11.81
C GLY A 226 -13.46 21.42 -12.61
N GLU A 227 -12.41 22.18 -12.29
CA GLU A 227 -11.12 22.11 -13.00
C GLU A 227 -10.24 20.98 -12.45
N PHE A 228 -9.50 20.34 -13.36
CA PHE A 228 -8.50 19.33 -13.00
C PHE A 228 -7.17 19.99 -12.66
N CYS A 229 -6.47 19.40 -11.70
CA CYS A 229 -5.16 19.85 -11.27
C CYS A 229 -4.19 18.68 -11.11
N VAL A 230 -2.95 18.89 -11.52
CA VAL A 230 -1.81 18.05 -11.15
C VAL A 230 -1.00 18.83 -10.10
N SER A 231 -0.87 18.29 -8.90
CA SER A 231 -0.26 19.01 -7.78
C SER A 231 0.43 18.09 -6.78
N PRO A 232 1.34 18.62 -5.94
CA PRO A 232 1.77 17.91 -4.74
C PRO A 232 0.57 17.59 -3.85
N GLY A 233 0.48 16.33 -3.46
CA GLY A 233 -0.61 15.79 -2.65
C GLY A 233 -0.45 15.96 -1.15
N SER A 234 -1.48 15.50 -0.44
CA SER A 234 -1.42 15.30 1.02
C SER A 234 -0.80 13.95 1.40
N SER A 235 -0.78 13.01 0.45
CA SER A 235 -0.16 11.70 0.63
C SER A 235 1.33 11.72 0.27
N GLY A 236 2.10 10.80 0.84
CA GLY A 236 3.54 10.74 0.75
C GLY A 236 4.17 10.44 2.11
N TRP A 237 5.49 10.38 2.18
CA TRP A 237 6.24 10.03 3.39
C TRP A 237 7.61 10.72 3.40
N ASN A 238 8.27 10.71 4.56
CA ASN A 238 9.60 11.32 4.75
C ASN A 238 9.66 12.80 4.33
N GLY A 239 8.57 13.56 4.55
CA GLY A 239 8.45 14.95 4.15
C GLY A 239 8.35 15.17 2.63
N ARG A 240 8.13 14.11 1.84
CA ARG A 240 8.01 14.18 0.38
C ARG A 240 6.58 13.81 -0.04
N PRO A 241 5.75 14.78 -0.43
CA PRO A 241 4.42 14.49 -0.97
C PRO A 241 4.53 13.83 -2.35
N LEU A 242 3.65 12.87 -2.61
CA LEU A 242 3.45 12.30 -3.93
C LEU A 242 2.65 13.27 -4.81
N THR A 243 2.81 13.15 -6.12
CA THR A 243 2.02 13.91 -7.08
C THR A 243 0.60 13.33 -7.16
N GLU A 244 -0.41 14.18 -7.16
CA GLU A 244 -1.82 13.82 -7.29
C GLU A 244 -2.44 14.44 -8.54
N ILE A 245 -3.36 13.71 -9.16
CA ILE A 245 -4.30 14.23 -10.14
C ILE A 245 -5.67 14.32 -9.48
N VAL A 246 -6.21 15.53 -9.42
CA VAL A 246 -7.43 15.87 -8.67
C VAL A 246 -8.40 16.65 -9.55
N CYS A 247 -9.67 16.66 -9.17
CA CYS A 247 -10.71 17.51 -9.77
C CYS A 247 -11.38 18.28 -8.64
N ARG A 248 -11.25 19.61 -8.62
CA ARG A 248 -11.83 20.41 -7.52
C ARG A 248 -13.35 20.30 -7.57
N GLY A 249 -13.96 19.90 -6.46
CA GLY A 249 -15.41 19.69 -6.38
C GLY A 249 -15.93 18.48 -7.17
N GLY A 250 -15.03 17.66 -7.73
CA GLY A 250 -15.37 16.51 -8.55
C GLY A 250 -14.58 15.25 -8.19
N ASN A 251 -14.61 14.27 -9.09
CA ASN A 251 -13.94 12.98 -8.93
C ASN A 251 -13.02 12.73 -10.13
N ALA A 252 -11.70 12.82 -9.93
CA ALA A 252 -10.74 12.70 -11.01
C ALA A 252 -10.73 11.28 -11.59
N ALA A 253 -10.70 10.26 -10.74
CA ALA A 253 -10.69 8.87 -11.16
C ALA A 253 -11.89 8.53 -12.05
N ALA A 254 -13.11 8.96 -11.68
CA ALA A 254 -14.31 8.75 -12.48
C ALA A 254 -14.20 9.38 -13.88
N ALA A 255 -13.63 10.58 -13.98
CA ALA A 255 -13.42 11.25 -15.26
C ALA A 255 -12.40 10.54 -16.17
N PHE A 256 -11.45 9.80 -15.58
CA PHE A 256 -10.51 8.92 -16.28
C PHE A 256 -10.98 7.46 -16.38
N GLY A 257 -12.26 7.17 -16.10
CA GLY A 257 -12.82 5.83 -16.24
C GLY A 257 -12.43 4.85 -15.12
N ASN A 258 -12.19 5.37 -13.91
CA ASN A 258 -11.79 4.63 -12.70
C ASN A 258 -10.58 3.69 -12.93
N PRO A 259 -9.41 4.26 -13.30
CA PRO A 259 -8.21 3.45 -13.53
C PRO A 259 -7.79 2.70 -12.26
N SER A 260 -7.35 1.45 -12.43
CA SER A 260 -6.72 0.68 -11.36
C SER A 260 -5.33 1.23 -11.01
N GLY A 261 -4.79 0.84 -9.85
CA GLY A 261 -3.36 0.98 -9.60
C GLY A 261 -2.54 0.30 -10.70
N GLY A 262 -1.40 0.90 -11.01
CA GLY A 262 -0.53 0.49 -12.12
C GLY A 262 -0.98 0.95 -13.50
N ALA A 263 -2.11 1.66 -13.64
CA ALA A 263 -2.48 2.29 -14.90
C ALA A 263 -1.43 3.32 -15.34
N VAL A 264 -1.07 3.30 -16.63
CA VAL A 264 -0.10 4.22 -17.24
C VAL A 264 -0.68 5.62 -17.27
N ILE A 265 0.14 6.61 -16.90
CA ILE A 265 -0.14 8.02 -17.04
C ILE A 265 0.82 8.59 -18.08
N GLU A 266 0.25 9.21 -19.11
CA GLU A 266 1.02 10.03 -20.06
C GLU A 266 0.62 11.48 -19.86
N TRP A 267 1.56 12.40 -20.04
CA TRP A 267 1.23 13.83 -20.02
C TRP A 267 2.13 14.62 -20.97
N ARG A 268 1.62 15.77 -21.40
CA ARG A 268 2.35 16.73 -22.23
C ARG A 268 1.85 18.16 -22.00
N PRO A 269 2.66 19.19 -22.25
CA PRO A 269 2.19 20.58 -22.23
C PRO A 269 0.98 20.75 -23.16
N ALA A 270 -0.03 21.49 -22.71
CA ALA A 270 -1.11 21.92 -23.58
C ALA A 270 -0.62 23.11 -24.40
N SER A 271 -0.46 22.89 -25.71
CA SER A 271 -0.22 23.97 -26.69
C SER A 271 -1.32 25.02 -26.65
#